data_AF-A0A7K5LSW8-F1
#
_entry.id   AF-A0A7K5LSW8-F1
#
_cell.length_a   1.000
_cell.length_b   1.000
_cell.length_c   1.000
_cell.angle_alpha   90.00
_cell.angle_beta   90.00
_cell.angle_gamma   90.00
#
_symmetry.space_group_name_H-M   'P 1'
#
loop_
_entity.id
_entity.type
_entity.pdbx_description
1 polymer ?
#
loop_
_entity_poly.entity_id
_entity_poly.type
_entity_poly.pdbx_seq_one_letter_code
_entity_poly.pdbx_strand_id
1 'polypeptide(L)'
;WTCCPKGWRRFQRSCYFLSTDRMNWTESEQNCTGMGSQLVVINSKAEQIKGDRNRENFYIGLFAEKVGQWQWVDKTPYSVTA
;
A
#
# COMPACT_ATOMS: atom_id res chain seq x y z
N TRP A 1 19.85 -9.89 -7.00
CA TRP A 1 18.74 -10.80 -7.28
C TRP A 1 17.58 -10.41 -6.37
N THR A 2 16.67 -9.53 -6.79
CA THR A 2 15.49 -9.16 -5.98
C THR A 2 14.27 -9.84 -6.57
N CYS A 3 14.12 -11.13 -6.24
CA CYS A 3 12.94 -11.90 -6.58
C CYS A 3 11.87 -11.59 -5.54
N CYS A 4 10.70 -11.09 -5.96
CA CYS A 4 9.57 -10.93 -5.06
C CYS A 4 8.95 -12.32 -4.77
N PRO A 5 8.28 -12.50 -3.61
CA PRO A 5 7.57 -13.75 -3.31
C PRO A 5 6.52 -14.06 -4.39
N LYS A 6 6.17 -15.34 -4.54
CA LYS A 6 5.17 -15.78 -5.52
C LYS A 6 3.82 -15.10 -5.22
N GLY A 7 3.22 -14.44 -6.21
CA GLY A 7 1.99 -13.65 -6.04
C GLY A 7 2.22 -12.15 -5.81
N TRP A 8 3.46 -11.72 -5.59
CA TRP A 8 3.82 -10.31 -5.43
C TRP A 8 4.28 -9.71 -6.76
N ARG A 9 3.83 -8.48 -7.03
CA ARG A 9 4.25 -7.71 -8.20
C ARG A 9 5.45 -6.86 -7.84
N ARG A 10 6.54 -7.00 -8.59
CA ARG A 10 7.69 -6.09 -8.45
C ARG A 10 7.39 -4.78 -9.15
N PHE A 11 7.59 -3.67 -8.45
CA PHE A 11 7.64 -2.35 -9.07
C PHE A 11 8.85 -1.61 -8.52
N GLN A 12 9.75 -1.21 -9.43
CA GLN A 12 11.06 -0.64 -9.10
C GLN A 12 11.86 -1.52 -8.11
N ARG A 13 12.11 -1.01 -6.90
CA ARG A 13 12.86 -1.67 -5.81
C ARG A 13 11.94 -2.30 -4.75
N SER A 14 10.63 -2.25 -4.94
CA SER A 14 9.64 -2.72 -3.97
C SER A 14 8.80 -3.86 -4.53
N CYS A 15 8.26 -4.68 -3.63
CA CYS A 15 7.34 -5.76 -3.94
C CYS A 15 5.96 -5.40 -3.40
N TYR A 16 4.92 -5.55 -4.23
CA TYR A 16 3.56 -5.15 -3.92
C TYR A 16 2.65 -6.37 -3.98
N PHE A 17 1.85 -6.55 -2.94
CA PHE A 17 0.83 -7.58 -2.90
C PHE A 17 -0.54 -6.91 -2.98
N LEU A 18 -1.36 -7.39 -3.92
CA LEU A 18 -2.75 -6.96 -4.05
C LEU A 18 -3.59 -8.09 -3.47
N SER A 19 -4.10 -7.89 -2.24
CA SER A 19 -5.09 -8.81 -1.70
C SER A 19 -6.40 -8.64 -2.46
N THR A 20 -7.03 -9.76 -2.80
CA THR A 20 -8.38 -9.80 -3.40
C THR A 20 -9.48 -9.85 -2.35
N ASP A 21 -9.10 -9.96 -1.07
CA ASP A 21 -10.02 -10.06 0.05
C ASP A 21 -10.56 -8.67 0.42
N ARG A 22 -11.87 -8.57 0.61
CA ARG A 22 -12.53 -7.34 1.03
C ARG A 22 -12.55 -7.27 2.55
N MET A 23 -11.46 -6.76 3.12
CA MET A 23 -11.30 -6.53 4.56
C MET A 23 -11.36 -5.04 4.87
N ASN A 24 -11.67 -4.65 6.11
CA ASN A 24 -11.58 -3.25 6.52
C ASN A 24 -10.11 -2.78 6.55
N TRP A 25 -9.87 -1.47 6.64
CA TRP A 25 -8.51 -0.92 6.66
C TRP A 25 -7.63 -1.53 7.76
N THR A 26 -8.15 -1.64 8.99
CA THR A 26 -7.42 -2.20 10.14
C THR A 26 -7.11 -3.69 9.96
N GLU A 27 -8.05 -4.47 9.44
CA GLU A 27 -7.84 -5.89 9.15
C GLU A 27 -6.82 -6.08 8.02
N SER A 28 -6.87 -5.22 7.01
CA SER A 28 -5.91 -5.22 5.89
C SER A 28 -4.50 -4.87 6.39
N GLU A 29 -4.37 -3.89 7.28
CA GLU A 29 -3.11 -3.55 7.94
C GLU A 29 -2.57 -4.74 8.74
N GLN A 30 -3.37 -5.32 9.62
CA GLN A 30 -2.97 -6.47 10.43
C GLN A 30 -2.55 -7.67 9.57
N ASN A 31 -3.26 -7.93 8.47
CA ASN A 31 -2.92 -8.99 7.55
C ASN A 31 -1.58 -8.70 6.83
N CYS A 32 -1.37 -7.47 6.36
CA CYS A 32 -0.09 -7.04 5.78
C CYS A 32 1.05 -7.20 6.78
N THR A 33 0.87 -6.75 8.02
CA THR A 33 1.86 -6.88 9.11
C THR A 33 2.13 -8.34 9.46
N GLY A 34 1.09 -9.18 9.49
CA GLY A 34 1.21 -10.63 9.69
C GLY A 34 2.01 -11.34 8.58
N MET A 35 1.96 -10.82 7.35
CA MET A 35 2.79 -11.28 6.24
C MET A 35 4.23 -10.72 6.26
N GLY A 36 4.62 -9.98 7.30
CA GLY A 36 5.93 -9.32 7.37
C GLY A 36 6.05 -8.13 6.40
N SER A 37 4.93 -7.50 6.08
CA SER A 37 4.83 -6.39 5.13
C SER A 37 3.99 -5.25 5.68
N GLN A 38 3.73 -4.23 4.87
CA GLN A 38 2.90 -3.09 5.25
C GLN A 38 1.97 -2.70 4.11
N LEU A 39 0.89 -2.00 4.44
CA LEU A 39 0.03 -1.41 3.43
C LEU A 39 0.83 -0.46 2.53
N VAL A 40 0.44 -0.41 1.25
CA VAL A 40 1.23 0.29 0.23
C VAL A 40 1.30 1.79 0.49
N VAL A 41 2.51 2.33 0.45
CA VAL A 41 2.78 3.77 0.44
C VAL A 41 2.96 4.23 -0.99
N ILE A 42 2.07 5.10 -1.47
CA ILE A 42 2.14 5.63 -2.85
C ILE A 42 3.06 6.85 -2.83
N ASN A 43 4.26 6.70 -3.37
CA ASN A 43 5.25 7.78 -3.51
C ASN A 43 5.28 8.37 -4.93
N SER A 44 4.60 7.75 -5.89
CA SER A 44 4.61 8.18 -7.28
C SER A 44 3.28 7.89 -7.97
N LYS A 45 2.85 8.80 -8.85
CA LYS A 45 1.68 8.63 -9.73
C LYS A 45 1.72 7.33 -10.55
N ALA A 46 2.93 6.85 -10.88
CA ALA A 46 3.13 5.58 -11.57
C ALA A 46 2.76 4.35 -10.71
N GLU A 47 2.88 4.43 -9.38
CA GLU A 47 2.41 3.39 -8.46
C GLU A 47 0.88 3.37 -8.40
N GLN A 48 0.25 4.56 -8.37
CA GLN A 48 -1.20 4.71 -8.38
C GLN A 48 -1.83 4.08 -9.65
N ILE A 49 -1.28 4.37 -10.83
CA ILE A 49 -1.76 3.83 -12.11
C ILE A 49 -1.61 2.30 -12.20
N LYS A 50 -0.64 1.72 -11.49
CA LYS A 50 -0.41 0.26 -11.50
C LYS A 50 -1.46 -0.49 -10.66
N GLY A 51 -1.94 0.12 -9.59
CA GLY A 51 -3.04 -0.39 -8.74
C GLY A 51 -4.41 -0.24 -9.40
N ASP A 52 -4.62 0.83 -10.17
CA ASP A 52 -5.92 1.19 -10.75
C ASP A 52 -6.39 0.31 -11.93
N ARG A 53 -5.56 -0.67 -12.36
CA ARG A 53 -5.82 -1.48 -13.56
C ARG A 53 -7.16 -2.24 -13.57
N ASN A 54 -7.84 -2.35 -12.42
CA ASN A 54 -9.11 -3.09 -12.30
C ASN A 54 -10.32 -2.25 -11.84
N ARG A 55 -10.19 -0.91 -11.67
CA ARG A 55 -11.26 -0.06 -11.07
C ARG A 55 -11.78 -0.55 -9.71
N GLU A 56 -10.99 -1.36 -9.00
CA GLU A 56 -11.32 -1.84 -7.66
C GLU A 56 -10.72 -0.89 -6.63
N ASN A 57 -11.50 -0.57 -5.61
CA ASN A 57 -11.03 0.25 -4.49
C ASN A 57 -10.15 -0.62 -3.58
N PHE A 58 -8.88 -0.26 -3.45
CA PHE A 58 -7.94 -0.92 -2.55
C PHE A 58 -7.63 -0.02 -1.36
N TYR A 59 -7.49 -0.61 -0.17
CA TYR A 59 -6.94 0.11 0.97
C TYR A 59 -5.44 0.31 0.79
N ILE A 60 -4.99 1.54 1.03
CA ILE A 60 -3.58 1.94 0.99
C ILE A 60 -3.12 2.29 2.40
N GLY A 61 -1.80 2.39 2.60
CA GLY A 61 -1.20 2.70 3.89
C GLY A 61 -1.35 4.16 4.33
N LEU A 62 -2.27 4.91 3.70
CA LEU A 62 -2.60 6.27 4.08
C LEU A 62 -3.76 6.22 5.09
N PHE A 63 -3.52 6.72 6.29
CA PHE A 63 -4.52 6.82 7.33
C PHE A 63 -4.52 8.22 7.93
N ALA A 64 -5.61 8.57 8.61
CA ALA A 64 -5.72 9.83 9.32
C ALA A 64 -6.14 9.57 10.76
N GLU A 65 -5.25 9.81 11.73
CA GLU A 65 -5.60 9.73 13.16
C GLU A 65 -6.64 10.80 13.53
N LYS A 66 -6.56 11.96 12.89
CA LYS A 66 -7.53 13.05 13.00
C LYS A 66 -7.90 13.55 11.62
N VAL A 67 -9.14 14.00 11.45
CA VAL A 67 -9.61 14.62 10.20
C VAL A 67 -8.64 15.73 9.80
N GLY A 68 -8.00 15.58 8.63
CA GLY A 68 -7.01 16.53 8.10
C GLY A 68 -5.54 16.23 8.44
N GLN A 69 -5.24 15.24 9.28
CA GLN A 69 -3.88 14.80 9.62
C GLN A 69 -3.57 13.45 8.98
N TRP A 70 -3.36 13.46 7.67
CA TRP A 70 -2.99 12.26 6.92
C TRP A 70 -1.54 11.85 7.18
N GLN A 71 -1.33 10.57 7.40
CA GLN A 71 -0.03 9.95 7.67
C GLN A 71 0.07 8.61 6.94
N TRP A 72 1.29 8.28 6.53
CA TRP A 72 1.61 6.98 5.97
C TRP A 72 2.09 6.03 7.07
N VAL A 73 1.75 4.75 6.96
CA VAL A 73 2.20 3.69 7.90
C VAL A 73 3.72 3.59 8.05
N ASP A 74 4.48 3.98 7.01
CA ASP A 74 5.95 4.01 7.01
C ASP A 74 6.53 5.29 7.64
N LYS A 75 5.69 6.16 8.20
CA LYS A 75 6.05 7.51 8.72
C LYS A 75 6.60 8.47 7.65
N THR A 76 6.46 8.13 6.37
CA THR A 76 6.78 9.04 5.28
C THR A 76 5.88 10.29 5.36
N PRO A 77 6.41 11.51 5.22
CA PRO A 77 5.59 12.71 5.28
C PRO A 77 4.63 12.76 4.09
N TYR A 78 3.32 12.97 4.35
CA TYR A 78 2.31 13.11 3.29
C TYR A 78 2.62 14.27 2.33
N SER A 79 3.33 15.30 2.79
CA SER A 79 3.73 16.48 2.03
C SER A 79 4.79 16.20 0.95
N VAL A 80 5.37 15.00 0.94
CA VAL A 80 6.39 14.57 -0.04
C VAL A 80 5.79 13.58 -1.06
N THR A 81 4.58 13.08 -0.82
CA THR A 81 3.90 12.17 -1.75
C THR A 81 3.13 12.96 -2.82
N ALA A 82 3.42 12.65 -4.09
CA ALA A 82 3.03 13.40 -5.29
C ALA A 82 1.61 13.13 -5.80
#